data_AF-A0A1J7I546-F1
#
_entry.id   AF-A0A1J7I546-F1
#
_cell.length_a   1.000
_cell.length_b   1.000
_cell.length_c   1.000
_cell.angle_alpha   90.00
_cell.angle_beta   90.00
_cell.angle_gamma   90.00
#
_symmetry.space_group_name_H-M   'P 1'
#
loop_
_entity.id
_entity.type
_entity.pdbx_description
1 polymer ?
#
loop_
_entity_poly.entity_id
_entity_poly.type
_entity_poly.pdbx_seq_one_letter_code
_entity_poly.pdbx_strand_id
1 'polypeptide(L)'
;MRMWDIRTLFLDVDRFFKSYSRYCDFDRISSDLRVAEKESNTIVEKWPMRLIHQPGQEGAQEEFKVMLRSNFTGMERYLEWKKVV
;
A
#
# COMPACT_ATOMS: atom_id res chain seq x y z
N MET A 1 1.95 9.98 15.54
CA MET A 1 2.83 8.87 15.09
C MET A 1 3.80 9.45 14.07
N ARG A 2 5.10 9.19 14.16
CA ARG A 2 6.04 9.62 13.11
C ARG A 2 5.85 8.70 11.90
N MET A 3 5.89 9.24 10.69
CA MET A 3 5.58 8.48 9.47
C MET A 3 6.61 7.38 9.19
N TRP A 4 7.86 7.60 9.59
CA TRP A 4 9.00 6.68 9.54
C TRP A 4 9.18 5.85 10.82
N ASP A 5 8.13 5.72 11.63
CA ASP A 5 8.17 4.88 12.82
C ASP A 5 8.04 3.41 12.42
N ILE A 6 8.90 2.53 12.92
CA ILE A 6 8.89 1.10 12.57
C ILE A 6 7.53 0.41 12.78
N ARG A 7 6.69 0.95 13.67
CA ARG A 7 5.34 0.45 13.93
C ARG A 7 4.42 0.57 12.72
N THR A 8 4.73 1.45 11.75
CA THR A 8 3.94 1.61 10.52
C THR A 8 3.97 0.37 9.64
N LEU A 9 5.06 -0.40 9.67
CA LEU A 9 5.21 -1.67 8.93
C LEU A 9 4.19 -2.75 9.32
N PHE A 10 3.59 -2.61 10.52
CA PHE A 10 2.66 -3.60 11.08
C PHE A 10 1.21 -3.11 11.13
N LEU A 11 0.92 -1.95 10.54
CA LEU A 11 -0.44 -1.41 10.54
C LEU A 11 -1.35 -2.18 9.57
N ASP A 12 -2.65 -2.15 9.88
CA ASP A 12 -3.71 -2.53 8.94
C ASP A 12 -3.85 -1.42 7.88
N VAL A 13 -2.93 -1.42 6.91
CA VAL A 13 -2.86 -0.42 5.86
C VAL A 13 -4.09 -0.42 4.95
N ASP A 14 -4.77 -1.56 4.79
CA ASP A 14 -6.00 -1.66 4.01
C ASP A 14 -7.13 -0.85 4.67
N ARG A 15 -7.30 -0.97 5.99
CA ARG A 15 -8.27 -0.17 6.74
C ARG A 15 -7.98 1.32 6.64
N PHE A 16 -6.71 1.72 6.79
CA PHE A 16 -6.33 3.13 6.71
C PHE A 16 -6.51 3.68 5.30
N PHE A 17 -6.12 2.93 4.27
CA PHE A 17 -6.28 3.34 2.88
C PHE A 17 -7.74 3.41 2.46
N LYS A 18 -8.60 2.53 2.95
CA LYS A 18 -10.05 2.66 2.74
C LYS A 18 -10.60 3.96 3.33
N SER A 19 -10.10 4.36 4.49
CA SER A 19 -10.48 5.62 5.12
C SER A 19 -9.94 6.82 4.34
N TYR A 20 -8.69 6.74 3.88
CA TYR A 20 -8.04 7.74 3.04
C TYR A 20 -8.75 7.94 1.69
N SER A 21 -9.09 6.85 1.00
CA SER A 21 -9.77 6.89 -0.30
C SER A 21 -11.15 7.54 -0.21
N ARG A 22 -11.86 7.33 0.91
CA ARG A 22 -13.13 8.03 1.21
C ARG A 22 -12.91 9.50 1.49
N TYR A 23 -11.90 9.84 2.29
CA TYR A 23 -11.55 11.22 2.62
C TYR A 23 -11.16 12.03 1.38
N CYS A 24 -10.40 11.42 0.47
CA CYS A 24 -9.99 12.02 -0.80
C CYS A 24 -11.01 11.87 -1.93
N ASP A 25 -12.19 11.30 -1.65
CA ASP A 25 -13.29 11.13 -2.60
C ASP A 25 -12.86 10.48 -3.93
N PHE A 26 -12.27 9.29 -3.83
CA PHE A 26 -11.81 8.55 -5.00
C PHE A 26 -12.96 8.18 -5.95
N ASP A 27 -14.18 8.05 -5.44
CA ASP A 27 -15.37 7.80 -6.24
C ASP A 27 -15.64 8.99 -7.18
N ARG A 28 -15.51 10.22 -6.67
CA ARG A 28 -15.58 11.42 -7.51
C ARG A 28 -14.44 11.48 -8.51
N ILE A 29 -13.20 11.19 -8.12
CA ILE A 29 -12.05 11.16 -9.07
C ILE A 29 -12.33 10.16 -10.22
N SER A 30 -12.86 8.99 -9.88
CA SER A 30 -13.24 7.95 -10.84
C SER A 30 -14.29 8.45 -11.83
N SER A 31 -15.34 9.11 -11.33
CA SER A 31 -16.42 9.69 -12.12
C SER A 31 -15.93 10.83 -13.03
N ASP A 32 -15.22 11.81 -12.46
CA ASP A 32 -14.79 13.02 -13.15
C ASP A 32 -13.80 12.69 -14.29
N LEU A 33 -12.92 11.71 -14.08
CA LEU A 33 -11.89 11.31 -15.05
C LEU A 33 -12.29 10.11 -15.92
N ARG A 34 -13.47 9.52 -15.70
CA ARG A 34 -13.93 8.28 -16.37
C ARG A 34 -12.91 7.16 -16.28
N VAL A 35 -12.42 6.91 -15.08
CA VAL A 35 -11.48 5.84 -14.77
C VAL A 35 -12.02 4.96 -13.65
N ALA A 36 -11.53 3.72 -13.58
CA ALA A 36 -11.78 2.80 -12.48
C ALA A 36 -10.44 2.21 -12.01
N GLU A 37 -10.29 2.03 -10.70
CA GLU A 37 -9.16 1.27 -10.15
C GLU A 37 -9.23 -0.17 -10.69
N LYS A 38 -8.09 -0.73 -11.10
CA LYS A 38 -8.01 -2.14 -11.46
C LYS A 38 -8.14 -2.99 -10.21
N GLU A 39 -8.90 -4.09 -10.31
CA GLU A 39 -9.04 -5.05 -9.21
C GLU A 39 -7.68 -5.67 -8.83
N SER A 40 -6.85 -5.96 -9.83
CA SER A 40 -5.48 -6.45 -9.67
C SER A 40 -4.51 -5.56 -10.45
N ASN A 41 -3.40 -5.21 -9.79
CA ASN A 41 -2.30 -4.51 -10.44
C ASN A 41 -1.50 -5.48 -11.32
N THR A 42 -0.87 -4.95 -12.36
CA THR A 42 -0.12 -5.70 -13.37
C THR A 42 1.38 -5.41 -13.36
N ILE A 43 1.80 -4.25 -12.83
CA ILE A 43 3.19 -3.81 -12.78
C ILE A 43 3.83 -4.23 -11.46
N VAL A 44 3.22 -3.86 -10.33
CA VAL A 44 3.66 -4.25 -8.98
C VAL A 44 2.46 -4.53 -8.09
N GLU A 45 2.67 -5.26 -7.00
CA GLU A 45 1.62 -5.54 -6.03
C GLU A 45 1.00 -4.27 -5.43
N LYS A 46 -0.15 -4.45 -4.79
CA LYS A 46 -0.90 -3.36 -4.16
C LYS A 46 -0.10 -2.61 -3.09
N TRP A 47 0.73 -3.36 -2.37
CA TRP A 47 1.51 -2.93 -1.22
C TRP A 47 2.96 -3.39 -1.37
N PRO A 48 3.72 -2.81 -2.32
CA PRO A 48 5.04 -3.35 -2.71
C PRO A 48 6.08 -3.31 -1.57
N MET A 49 5.82 -2.52 -0.54
CA MET A 49 6.70 -2.32 0.61
C MET A 49 6.20 -3.04 1.88
N ARG A 50 5.14 -3.85 1.79
CA ARG A 50 4.67 -4.65 2.93
C ARG A 50 5.66 -5.79 3.20
N LEU A 51 5.83 -6.10 4.48
CA LEU A 51 6.49 -7.35 4.88
C LEU A 51 5.64 -8.53 4.42
N ILE A 52 6.24 -9.40 3.62
CA ILE A 52 5.60 -10.59 3.03
C ILE A 52 5.74 -11.76 4.01
N HIS A 53 6.88 -11.89 4.68
CA HIS A 53 7.15 -13.01 5.57
C HIS A 53 6.60 -12.76 6.98
N GLN A 54 6.01 -13.80 7.56
CA GLN A 54 5.61 -13.82 8.96
C GLN A 54 6.82 -14.03 9.87
N PRO A 55 6.77 -13.54 11.13
CA PRO A 55 7.82 -13.79 12.11
C PRO A 55 8.13 -15.29 12.24
N GLY A 56 9.41 -15.65 12.11
CA GLY A 56 9.88 -17.04 12.21
C GLY A 56 9.98 -17.80 10.89
N GLN A 57 9.48 -17.24 9.78
CA GLN A 57 9.75 -17.79 8.45
C GLN A 57 11.18 -17.48 8.00
N GLU A 58 11.74 -18.36 7.16
CA GLU A 58 13.03 -18.10 6.50
C GLU A 58 12.95 -16.79 5.71
N GLY A 59 13.96 -15.94 5.83
CA GLY A 59 14.01 -14.63 5.16
C GLY A 59 13.31 -13.48 5.91
N ALA A 60 12.42 -13.74 6.86
CA ALA A 60 11.63 -12.70 7.54
C ALA A 60 12.49 -11.63 8.25
N GLN A 61 13.57 -12.06 8.91
CA GLN A 61 14.45 -11.14 9.62
C GLN A 61 15.27 -10.26 8.65
N GLU A 62 15.64 -10.79 7.48
CA GLU A 62 16.43 -10.05 6.51
C GLU A 62 15.55 -9.04 5.77
N GLU A 63 14.36 -9.44 5.34
CA GLU A 63 13.33 -8.55 4.81
C GLU A 63 13.04 -7.38 5.76
N PHE A 64 12.83 -7.67 7.04
CA PHE A 64 12.58 -6.65 8.05
C PHE A 64 13.74 -5.66 8.18
N LYS A 65 15.00 -6.13 8.17
CA LYS A 65 16.18 -5.25 8.23
C LYS A 65 16.31 -4.39 6.98
N VAL A 66 16.02 -4.93 5.80
CA VAL A 66 16.01 -4.18 4.54
C VAL A 66 14.97 -3.07 4.62
N MET A 67 13.74 -3.39 5.02
CA MET A 67 12.68 -2.40 5.19
C MET A 67 13.05 -1.31 6.19
N LEU A 68 13.61 -1.68 7.33
CA LEU A 68 14.07 -0.74 8.36
C LEU A 68 15.13 0.26 7.83
N ARG A 69 15.96 -0.15 6.87
CA ARG A 69 17.01 0.69 6.28
C ARG A 69 16.55 1.48 5.05
N SER A 70 15.41 1.14 4.48
CA SER A 70 14.94 1.66 3.19
C SER A 70 14.30 3.06 3.23
N ASN A 71 14.04 3.60 4.43
CA ASN A 71 13.19 4.78 4.67
C ASN A 71 11.74 4.65 4.18
N PHE A 72 11.31 3.48 3.70
CA PHE A 72 9.90 3.21 3.41
C PHE A 72 9.12 2.93 4.68
N THR A 73 7.83 3.21 4.60
CA THR A 73 6.88 3.13 5.71
C THR A 73 6.09 1.82 5.71
N GLY A 74 6.10 1.08 4.59
CA GLY A 74 5.26 -0.09 4.36
C GLY A 74 3.80 0.26 4.07
N MET A 75 3.47 1.56 3.98
CA MET A 75 2.14 2.09 3.68
C MET A 75 2.04 2.65 2.26
N GLU A 76 3.10 2.52 1.45
CA GLU A 76 3.12 2.97 0.07
C GLU A 76 2.12 2.13 -0.75
N ARG A 77 1.01 2.76 -1.17
CA ARG A 77 0.00 2.13 -2.03
C ARG A 77 0.32 2.40 -3.50
N TYR A 78 0.39 1.34 -4.31
CA TYR A 78 0.41 1.46 -5.77
C TYR A 78 -0.98 1.22 -6.38
N LEU A 79 -1.46 2.15 -7.20
CA LEU A 79 -2.78 2.11 -7.83
C LEU A 79 -2.65 2.12 -9.34
N GLU A 80 -3.24 1.11 -9.99
CA GLU A 80 -3.45 1.13 -11.42
C GLU A 80 -4.88 1.52 -11.75
N TRP A 81 -5.02 2.49 -12.65
CA TRP A 81 -6.30 2.93 -13.15
C TRP A 81 -6.49 2.45 -14.59
N LYS A 82 -7.72 2.13 -14.96
CA LYS A 82 -8.13 1.85 -16.34
C LYS A 82 -9.20 2.87 -16.75
N LYS A 83 -9.21 3.26 -18.02
CA LYS A 83 -10.33 4.05 -18.56
C LYS A 83 -11.61 3.21 -18.56
N VAL A 84 -12.71 3.83 -18.18
CA VAL A 84 -14.06 3.32 -18.38
C VAL A 84 -14.50 3.88 -19.73
N VAL A 85 -14.53 3.01 -20.74
CA VAL A 85 -15.00 3.35 -22.10
C VAL A 85 -16.51 3.19 -22.16
#